data_AF-A0A7J4ULI0-F1
#
_entry.id   AF-A0A7J4ULI0-F1
#
_cell.length_a   1.000
_cell.length_b   1.000
_cell.length_c   1.000
_cell.angle_alpha   90.00
_cell.angle_beta   90.00
_cell.angle_gamma   90.00
#
_symmetry.space_group_name_H-M   'P 1'
#
loop_
_entity.id
_entity.type
_entity.pdbx_description
1 polymer ?
#
loop_
_entity_poly.entity_id
_entity_poly.type
_entity_poly.pdbx_seq_one_letter_code
_entity_poly.pdbx_strand_id
1 'polypeptide(L)'
;MYEHLLTNPELARLVADVTGDGHLQVKGWRYLTSFVSNEIQETEAFERRSKELFDVIPKRYIDSRKTHKGSGIRYQSFIISKPVALFLCENGVPVGNKTNNPFKVPTWIFNGSPEMKAAYLRGLYDNEGTIYSNKEGNKTRWRIAISMAKNNDILQEGIAFFEQLREMLCEFDIKTSPVCSSKLNVRKDGSTSMYLRIVIERKSFRSFLKHIGFDHPKKREKLLFSVGSVVKRLS
;
A
#
# COMPACT_ATOMS: atom_id res chain seq x y z
N MET A 1 -2.20 -20.08 -15.93
CA MET A 1 -3.61 -19.68 -16.24
C MET A 1 -3.79 -18.16 -16.29
N TYR A 2 -3.14 -17.37 -15.42
CA TYR A 2 -3.29 -15.90 -15.41
C TYR A 2 -2.02 -15.11 -15.81
N GLU A 3 -1.04 -15.76 -16.44
CA GLU A 3 0.26 -15.14 -16.78
C GLU A 3 0.12 -13.92 -17.70
N HIS A 4 -0.89 -13.91 -18.57
CA HIS A 4 -1.21 -12.76 -19.43
C HIS A 4 -1.57 -11.48 -18.63
N LEU A 5 -1.90 -11.60 -17.33
CA LEU A 5 -2.18 -10.45 -16.47
C LEU A 5 -0.91 -9.80 -15.90
N LEU A 6 0.27 -10.41 -16.03
CA LEU A 6 1.52 -9.88 -15.47
C LEU A 6 2.02 -8.61 -16.17
N THR A 7 1.34 -8.16 -17.22
CA THR A 7 1.56 -6.86 -17.86
C THR A 7 0.40 -5.88 -17.61
N ASN A 8 -0.57 -6.25 -16.77
CA ASN A 8 -1.76 -5.45 -16.51
C ASN A 8 -1.57 -4.55 -15.27
N PRO A 9 -1.63 -3.22 -15.39
CA PRO A 9 -1.52 -2.29 -14.26
C PRO A 9 -2.59 -2.52 -13.18
N GLU A 10 -3.80 -2.98 -13.54
CA GLU A 10 -4.83 -3.29 -12.54
C GLU A 10 -4.42 -4.49 -11.69
N LEU A 11 -3.70 -5.48 -12.22
CA LEU A 11 -3.14 -6.53 -11.36
C LEU A 11 -2.10 -5.96 -10.39
N ALA A 12 -1.22 -5.07 -10.86
CA ALA A 12 -0.23 -4.41 -9.99
C ALA A 12 -0.91 -3.63 -8.86
N ARG A 13 -2.03 -2.96 -9.16
CA ARG A 13 -2.87 -2.32 -8.16
C ARG A 13 -3.49 -3.31 -7.17
N LEU A 14 -4.10 -4.41 -7.64
CA LEU A 14 -4.65 -5.44 -6.75
C LEU A 14 -3.58 -6.01 -5.81
N VAL A 15 -2.38 -6.24 -6.34
CA VAL A 15 -1.24 -6.73 -5.56
C VAL A 15 -0.82 -5.74 -4.49
N ALA A 16 -0.86 -4.44 -4.77
CA ALA A 16 -0.61 -3.41 -3.76
C ALA A 16 -1.70 -3.40 -2.67
N ASP A 17 -2.97 -3.55 -3.05
CA ASP A 17 -4.09 -3.64 -2.11
C ASP A 17 -3.92 -4.83 -1.15
N VAL A 18 -3.54 -6.00 -1.68
CA VAL A 18 -3.27 -7.19 -0.87
C VAL A 18 -2.01 -7.02 -0.02
N THR A 19 -0.99 -6.34 -0.54
CA THR A 19 0.28 -6.09 0.17
C THR A 19 0.13 -5.11 1.33
N GLY A 20 -0.68 -4.05 1.19
CA GLY A 20 -0.98 -3.11 2.27
C GLY A 20 -2.00 -3.69 3.26
N ASP A 21 -3.26 -3.33 3.07
CA ASP A 21 -4.34 -3.65 4.02
C ASP A 21 -5.01 -5.03 3.81
N GLY A 22 -4.62 -5.78 2.79
CA GLY A 22 -5.15 -7.12 2.55
C GLY A 22 -4.43 -8.27 3.25
N HIS A 23 -4.80 -9.49 2.90
CA HIS A 23 -4.18 -10.71 3.37
C HIS A 23 -4.22 -11.80 2.30
N LEU A 24 -3.12 -12.52 2.14
CA LEU A 24 -3.06 -13.73 1.34
C LEU A 24 -2.76 -14.92 2.24
N GLN A 25 -3.60 -15.95 2.14
CA GLN A 25 -3.44 -17.21 2.87
C GLN A 25 -3.40 -18.36 1.87
N VAL A 26 -2.29 -19.10 1.90
CA VAL A 26 -2.08 -20.34 1.17
C VAL A 26 -1.57 -21.37 2.18
N LYS A 27 -2.48 -22.10 2.83
CA LYS A 27 -2.12 -23.11 3.85
C LYS A 27 -3.11 -24.26 3.89
N GLY A 28 -2.65 -25.46 3.55
CA GLY A 28 -3.47 -26.67 3.52
C GLY A 28 -4.64 -26.52 2.55
N TRP A 29 -5.87 -26.59 3.07
CA TRP A 29 -7.11 -26.37 2.31
C TRP A 29 -7.56 -24.90 2.27
N ARG A 30 -6.89 -23.97 2.97
CA ARG A 30 -7.27 -22.55 2.98
C ARG A 30 -6.51 -21.77 1.92
N TYR A 31 -7.27 -21.30 0.93
CA TYR A 31 -6.82 -20.43 -0.17
C TYR A 31 -7.70 -19.19 -0.19
N LEU A 32 -7.19 -18.10 0.37
CA LEU A 32 -7.96 -16.90 0.64
C LEU A 32 -7.13 -15.67 0.28
N THR A 33 -7.72 -14.78 -0.51
CA THR A 33 -7.24 -13.40 -0.64
C THR A 33 -8.29 -12.50 -0.04
N SER A 34 -7.90 -11.55 0.79
CA SER A 34 -8.83 -10.57 1.36
C SER A 34 -8.30 -9.16 1.29
N PHE A 35 -9.22 -8.20 1.30
CA PHE A 35 -8.96 -6.78 1.44
C PHE A 35 -9.88 -6.18 2.49
N VAL A 36 -9.37 -5.21 3.26
CA VAL A 36 -10.11 -4.58 4.35
C VAL A 36 -9.96 -3.07 4.25
N SER A 37 -11.06 -2.33 4.35
CA SER A 37 -11.04 -0.88 4.49
C SER A 37 -12.16 -0.38 5.40
N ASN A 38 -12.02 0.85 5.91
CA ASN A 38 -13.10 1.57 6.57
C ASN A 38 -13.97 2.37 5.57
N GLU A 39 -13.57 2.46 4.31
CA GLU A 39 -14.29 3.15 3.23
C GLU A 39 -14.86 2.10 2.25
N ILE A 40 -16.18 2.09 2.09
CA ILE A 40 -16.85 1.07 1.27
C ILE A 40 -16.41 1.12 -0.20
N GLN A 41 -16.12 2.32 -0.72
CA GLN A 41 -15.75 2.53 -2.11
C GLN A 41 -14.41 1.87 -2.46
N GLU A 42 -13.47 1.79 -1.52
CA GLU A 42 -12.20 1.09 -1.74
C GLU A 42 -12.42 -0.41 -1.85
N THR A 43 -13.33 -0.94 -1.05
CA THR A 43 -13.71 -2.36 -1.09
C THR A 43 -14.46 -2.70 -2.39
N GLU A 44 -15.35 -1.81 -2.85
CA GLU A 44 -16.04 -1.92 -4.14
C GLU A 44 -15.06 -1.88 -5.32
N ALA A 45 -14.04 -1.01 -5.26
CA ALA A 45 -13.01 -0.95 -6.28
C ALA A 45 -12.18 -2.24 -6.34
N PHE A 46 -11.81 -2.81 -5.18
CA PHE A 46 -11.14 -4.10 -5.09
C PHE A 46 -11.99 -5.23 -5.69
N GLU A 47 -13.30 -5.24 -5.44
CA GLU A 47 -14.21 -6.25 -5.97
C GLU A 47 -14.39 -6.17 -7.48
N ARG A 48 -14.58 -4.96 -8.01
CA ARG A 48 -14.66 -4.73 -9.45
C ARG A 48 -13.39 -5.22 -10.15
N ARG A 49 -12.23 -4.85 -9.62
CA ARG A 49 -10.92 -5.28 -10.13
C ARG A 49 -10.75 -6.80 -10.08
N SER A 50 -11.24 -7.44 -9.01
CA SER A 50 -11.21 -8.91 -8.88
C SER A 50 -12.08 -9.58 -9.94
N LYS A 51 -13.26 -9.02 -10.23
CA LYS A 51 -14.16 -9.50 -11.28
C LYS A 51 -13.56 -9.31 -12.66
N GLU A 52 -12.98 -8.15 -12.94
CA GLU A 52 -12.34 -7.85 -14.23
C GLU A 52 -11.11 -8.73 -14.51
N LEU A 53 -10.28 -8.98 -13.50
CA LEU A 53 -9.03 -9.74 -13.66
C LEU A 53 -9.24 -11.26 -13.65
N PHE A 54 -10.13 -11.77 -12.78
CA PHE A 54 -10.21 -13.19 -12.49
C PHE A 54 -11.59 -13.80 -12.76
N ASP A 55 -12.56 -13.00 -13.18
CA ASP A 55 -13.97 -13.36 -13.28
C ASP A 55 -14.63 -13.75 -11.93
N VAL A 56 -13.97 -13.44 -10.81
CA VAL A 56 -14.42 -13.79 -9.45
C VAL A 56 -15.07 -12.59 -8.76
N ILE A 57 -16.26 -12.81 -8.19
CA ILE A 57 -16.94 -11.83 -7.35
C ILE A 57 -16.57 -12.12 -5.89
N PRO A 58 -15.81 -11.24 -5.20
CA PRO A 58 -15.48 -11.46 -3.80
C PRO A 58 -16.72 -11.38 -2.91
N LYS A 59 -16.72 -12.12 -1.81
CA LYS A 59 -17.78 -12.05 -0.80
C LYS A 59 -17.47 -10.95 0.21
N ARG A 60 -18.33 -9.93 0.30
CA ARG A 60 -18.21 -8.83 1.25
C ARG A 60 -18.84 -9.17 2.60
N TYR A 61 -18.21 -8.71 3.67
CA TYR A 61 -18.72 -8.72 5.04
C TYR A 61 -18.52 -7.36 5.68
N ILE A 62 -19.45 -7.00 6.56
CA ILE A 62 -19.40 -5.75 7.32
C ILE A 62 -19.10 -6.12 8.77
N ASP A 63 -17.99 -5.63 9.30
CA ASP A 63 -17.60 -5.76 10.70
C ASP A 63 -17.86 -4.44 11.41
N SER A 64 -18.90 -4.42 12.25
CA SER A 64 -19.31 -3.28 13.06
C SER A 64 -18.96 -3.45 14.55
N ARG A 65 -18.13 -4.45 14.90
CA ARG A 65 -17.79 -4.74 16.30
C ARG A 65 -17.08 -3.55 16.94
N LYS A 66 -17.48 -3.20 18.16
CA LYS A 66 -16.76 -2.24 19.00
C LYS A 66 -15.36 -2.79 19.27
N THR A 67 -14.34 -2.02 18.92
CA THR A 67 -12.94 -2.34 19.24
C THR A 67 -12.49 -1.50 20.43
N HIS A 68 -11.38 -1.87 21.07
CA HIS A 68 -10.73 -1.03 22.10
C HIS A 68 -10.31 0.37 21.59
N LYS A 69 -10.29 0.59 20.26
CA LYS A 69 -10.01 1.89 19.61
C LYS A 69 -11.28 2.65 19.21
N GLY A 70 -12.47 2.19 19.60
CA GLY A 70 -13.77 2.81 19.27
C GLY A 70 -14.69 1.92 18.41
N SER A 71 -15.89 2.43 18.11
CA SER A 71 -16.81 1.87 17.12
C SER A 71 -16.46 2.42 15.73
N GLY A 72 -16.14 1.53 14.79
CA GLY A 72 -15.93 1.88 13.38
C GLY A 72 -16.43 0.74 12.51
N ILE A 73 -17.01 1.08 11.35
CA ILE A 73 -17.43 0.10 10.36
C ILE A 73 -16.21 -0.28 9.52
N ARG A 74 -15.97 -1.58 9.38
CA ARG A 74 -14.98 -2.14 8.45
C ARG A 74 -15.68 -2.99 7.42
N TYR A 75 -15.29 -2.81 6.17
CA TYR A 75 -15.71 -3.63 5.05
C TYR A 75 -14.59 -4.60 4.72
N GLN A 76 -14.92 -5.88 4.59
CA GLN A 76 -13.96 -6.94 4.31
C GLN A 76 -14.44 -7.73 3.11
N SER A 77 -13.62 -7.87 2.08
CA SER A 77 -13.96 -8.65 0.90
C SER A 77 -13.01 -9.80 0.70
N PHE A 78 -13.57 -10.97 0.42
CA PHE A 78 -12.86 -12.24 0.37
C PHE A 78 -13.01 -12.92 -0.98
N ILE A 79 -11.88 -13.22 -1.60
CA ILE A 79 -11.77 -14.14 -2.73
C ILE A 79 -11.42 -15.51 -2.15
N ILE A 80 -12.39 -16.43 -2.16
CA ILE A 80 -12.20 -17.82 -1.75
C ILE A 80 -11.99 -18.65 -3.03
N SER A 81 -10.78 -18.55 -3.59
CA SER A 81 -10.43 -19.22 -4.85
C SER A 81 -8.99 -19.72 -4.80
N LYS A 82 -8.83 -21.05 -4.92
CA LYS A 82 -7.52 -21.70 -4.96
C LYS A 82 -6.66 -21.23 -6.14
N PRO A 83 -7.16 -21.20 -7.39
CA PRO A 83 -6.37 -20.69 -8.52
C PRO A 83 -5.88 -19.25 -8.32
N VAL A 84 -6.73 -18.35 -7.82
CA VAL A 84 -6.34 -16.95 -7.62
C VAL A 84 -5.29 -16.82 -6.51
N ALA A 85 -5.50 -17.47 -5.36
CA ALA A 85 -4.56 -17.38 -4.24
C ALA A 85 -3.18 -17.97 -4.60
N LEU A 86 -3.15 -19.11 -5.32
CA LEU A 86 -1.90 -19.70 -5.79
C LEU A 86 -1.19 -18.79 -6.79
N PHE A 87 -1.92 -18.26 -7.77
CA PHE A 87 -1.36 -17.33 -8.74
C PHE A 87 -0.73 -16.10 -8.08
N LEU A 88 -1.43 -15.46 -7.13
CA LEU A 88 -0.87 -14.32 -6.40
C LEU A 88 0.38 -14.70 -5.59
N CYS A 89 0.36 -15.86 -4.93
CA CYS A 89 1.49 -16.38 -4.17
C CYS A 89 2.71 -16.63 -5.07
N GLU A 90 2.53 -17.32 -6.20
CA GLU A 90 3.56 -17.63 -7.18
C GLU A 90 4.15 -16.35 -7.81
N ASN A 91 3.36 -15.28 -7.87
CA ASN A 91 3.75 -14.00 -8.46
C ASN A 91 4.14 -12.93 -7.43
N GLY A 92 4.59 -13.37 -6.25
CA GLY A 92 5.34 -12.55 -5.30
C GLY A 92 4.49 -11.76 -4.30
N VAL A 93 3.18 -12.02 -4.22
CA VAL A 93 2.34 -11.41 -3.18
C VAL A 93 2.67 -12.03 -1.82
N PRO A 94 2.95 -11.23 -0.77
CA PRO A 94 3.36 -11.76 0.53
C PRO A 94 2.24 -12.57 1.20
N VAL A 95 2.56 -13.80 1.61
CA VAL A 95 1.65 -14.69 2.34
C VAL A 95 1.75 -14.47 3.84
N GLY A 96 0.61 -14.47 4.54
CA GLY A 96 0.59 -14.49 5.99
C GLY A 96 0.88 -13.13 6.65
N ASN A 97 1.56 -13.17 7.80
CA ASN A 97 1.87 -11.98 8.58
C ASN A 97 3.08 -11.23 7.98
N LYS A 98 2.80 -10.12 7.30
CA LYS A 98 3.79 -9.28 6.60
C LYS A 98 4.86 -8.66 7.51
N THR A 99 4.59 -8.54 8.81
CA THR A 99 5.61 -8.07 9.76
C THR A 99 6.66 -9.13 10.08
N ASN A 100 6.31 -10.42 9.93
CA ASN A 100 7.17 -11.53 10.30
C ASN A 100 7.75 -12.26 9.09
N ASN A 101 7.31 -11.91 7.89
CA ASN A 101 7.78 -12.52 6.64
C ASN A 101 8.52 -11.49 5.79
N PRO A 102 9.69 -11.83 5.25
CA PRO A 102 10.38 -11.00 4.29
C PRO A 102 9.61 -11.00 2.96
N PHE A 103 9.61 -9.87 2.27
CA PHE A 103 9.09 -9.75 0.91
C PHE A 103 9.71 -8.54 0.22
N LYS A 104 9.60 -8.52 -1.11
CA LYS A 104 10.08 -7.46 -1.99
C LYS A 104 8.93 -7.02 -2.90
N VAL A 105 9.13 -5.96 -3.69
CA VAL A 105 8.23 -5.67 -4.81
C VAL A 105 8.33 -6.84 -5.80
N PRO A 106 7.21 -7.42 -6.27
CA PRO A 106 7.25 -8.46 -7.28
C PRO A 106 8.05 -8.04 -8.51
N THR A 107 8.92 -8.91 -9.02
CA THR A 107 9.88 -8.57 -10.08
C THR A 107 9.20 -8.06 -11.35
N TRP A 108 8.04 -8.62 -11.71
CA TRP A 108 7.25 -8.21 -12.88
C TRP A 108 6.65 -6.80 -12.72
N ILE A 109 6.42 -6.33 -11.48
CA ILE A 109 6.03 -4.94 -11.19
C ILE A 109 7.28 -4.05 -11.19
N PHE A 110 8.32 -4.47 -10.48
CA PHE A 110 9.55 -3.70 -10.29
C PHE A 110 10.26 -3.39 -11.62
N ASN A 111 10.25 -4.34 -12.56
CA ASN A 111 10.78 -4.19 -13.91
C ASN A 111 9.68 -3.89 -14.95
N GLY A 112 8.44 -3.70 -14.52
CA GLY A 112 7.29 -3.49 -15.40
C GLY A 112 7.25 -2.11 -16.05
N SER A 113 6.18 -1.83 -16.79
CA SER A 113 6.00 -0.52 -17.42
C SER A 113 5.82 0.60 -16.37
N PRO A 114 6.03 1.88 -16.73
CA PRO A 114 5.74 3.00 -15.84
C PRO A 114 4.33 2.96 -15.26
N GLU A 115 3.33 2.54 -16.04
CA GLU A 115 1.94 2.42 -15.61
C GLU A 115 1.77 1.36 -14.51
N MET A 116 2.44 0.22 -14.62
CA MET A 116 2.40 -0.84 -13.62
C MET A 116 3.06 -0.40 -12.31
N LYS A 117 4.24 0.23 -12.40
CA LYS A 117 4.94 0.78 -11.24
C LYS A 117 4.09 1.83 -10.54
N ALA A 118 3.50 2.75 -11.31
CA ALA A 118 2.62 3.79 -10.80
C ALA A 118 1.36 3.21 -10.14
N ALA A 119 0.73 2.19 -10.74
CA ALA A 119 -0.45 1.54 -10.19
C ALA A 119 -0.15 0.83 -8.86
N TYR A 120 0.97 0.12 -8.76
CA TYR A 120 1.42 -0.49 -7.52
C TYR A 120 1.72 0.56 -6.44
N LEU A 121 2.53 1.58 -6.77
CA LEU A 121 2.86 2.65 -5.83
C LEU A 121 1.60 3.38 -5.35
N ARG A 122 0.66 3.70 -6.25
CA ARG A 122 -0.61 4.35 -5.90
C ARG A 122 -1.40 3.53 -4.90
N GLY A 123 -1.61 2.24 -5.18
CA GLY A 123 -2.30 1.35 -4.26
C GLY A 123 -1.59 1.26 -2.91
N LEU A 124 -0.26 1.14 -2.91
CA LEU A 124 0.49 1.02 -1.67
C LEU A 124 0.40 2.29 -0.82
N TYR A 125 0.43 3.47 -1.44
CA TYR A 125 0.23 4.76 -0.76
C TYR A 125 -1.24 5.00 -0.33
N ASP A 126 -2.22 4.46 -1.06
CA ASP A 126 -3.62 4.47 -0.63
C ASP A 126 -3.85 3.62 0.62
N ASN A 127 -3.13 2.53 0.79
CA ASN A 127 -3.28 1.64 1.95
C ASN A 127 -2.37 2.07 3.13
N GLU A 128 -1.07 2.16 2.88
CA GLU A 128 -0.04 2.34 3.93
C GLU A 128 0.51 3.78 3.99
N GLY A 129 0.17 4.59 2.99
CA GLY A 129 0.63 5.97 2.88
C GLY A 129 -0.21 6.95 3.70
N THR A 130 0.38 8.07 4.07
CA THR A 130 -0.29 9.18 4.74
C THR A 130 0.21 10.51 4.19
N ILE A 131 -0.69 11.48 4.07
CA ILE A 131 -0.36 12.87 3.80
C ILE A 131 -0.75 13.72 5.01
N TYR A 132 0.22 14.46 5.53
CA TYR A 132 0.09 15.20 6.77
C TYR A 132 0.87 16.52 6.69
N SER A 133 0.59 17.41 7.63
CA SER A 133 1.38 18.61 7.81
C SER A 133 1.66 18.87 9.29
N ASN A 134 2.84 19.42 9.54
CA ASN A 134 3.25 19.87 10.86
C ASN A 134 3.57 21.37 10.81
N LYS A 135 3.43 22.05 11.94
CA LYS A 135 3.94 23.42 12.11
C LYS A 135 5.43 23.34 12.43
N GLU A 136 6.25 24.02 11.63
CA GLU A 136 7.67 24.25 11.87
C GLU A 136 7.86 25.77 11.97
N GLY A 137 7.83 26.28 13.20
CA GLY A 137 7.68 27.70 13.50
C GLY A 137 6.38 28.26 12.89
N ASN A 138 6.48 29.39 12.17
CA ASN A 138 5.34 30.03 11.52
C ASN A 138 4.95 29.38 10.19
N LYS A 139 5.62 28.31 9.76
CA LYS A 139 5.39 27.66 8.46
C LYS A 139 4.71 26.30 8.63
N THR A 140 3.75 26.00 7.76
CA THR A 140 3.17 24.66 7.64
C THR A 140 3.99 23.84 6.65
N ARG A 141 4.54 22.71 7.08
CA ARG A 141 5.31 21.78 6.24
C ARG A 141 4.49 20.54 5.94
N TRP A 142 4.14 20.36 4.68
CA TRP A 142 3.43 19.19 4.17
C TRP A 142 4.40 18.09 3.77
N ARG A 143 4.04 16.84 4.08
CA ARG A 143 4.80 15.63 3.76
C ARG A 143 3.85 14.51 3.37
N ILE A 144 4.30 13.65 2.47
CA ILE A 144 3.70 12.33 2.24
C ILE A 144 4.67 11.30 2.82
N ALA A 145 4.19 10.29 3.53
CA ALA A 145 5.01 9.20 4.01
C ALA A 145 4.33 7.88 3.72
N ILE A 146 5.13 6.84 3.57
CA ILE A 146 4.70 5.44 3.64
C ILE A 146 5.52 4.75 4.72
N SER A 147 4.89 3.80 5.38
CA SER A 147 5.50 3.14 6.52
C SER A 147 4.96 1.75 6.75
N MET A 148 5.79 0.85 7.24
CA MET A 148 5.37 -0.52 7.60
C MET A 148 6.16 -1.00 8.81
N ALA A 149 5.55 -1.88 9.60
CA ALA A 149 6.25 -2.58 10.67
C ALA A 149 6.97 -3.82 10.13
N LYS A 150 8.16 -4.10 10.65
CA LYS A 150 8.93 -5.34 10.47
C LYS A 150 9.45 -5.83 11.80
N ASN A 151 9.51 -7.15 12.02
CA ASN A 151 10.26 -7.68 13.15
C ASN A 151 11.74 -7.39 12.97
N ASN A 152 12.44 -7.17 14.09
CA ASN A 152 13.86 -6.83 14.08
C ASN A 152 14.70 -7.85 13.29
N ASP A 153 14.34 -9.14 13.37
CA ASP A 153 15.06 -10.24 12.71
C ASP A 153 15.00 -10.18 11.18
N ILE A 154 14.02 -9.46 10.61
CA ILE A 154 13.86 -9.29 9.15
C ILE A 154 13.93 -7.81 8.72
N LEU A 155 14.62 -6.99 9.52
CA LEU A 155 14.69 -5.55 9.30
C LEU A 155 15.41 -5.22 7.99
N GLN A 156 16.46 -5.97 7.64
CA GLN A 156 17.25 -5.71 6.44
C GLN A 156 16.46 -6.00 5.16
N GLU A 157 15.63 -7.06 5.15
CA GLU A 157 14.71 -7.36 4.06
C GLU A 157 13.62 -6.30 3.95
N GLY A 158 13.16 -5.79 5.08
CA GLY A 158 12.29 -4.61 5.13
C GLY A 158 12.94 -3.38 4.50
N ILE A 159 14.20 -3.07 4.84
CA ILE A 159 14.94 -1.96 4.26
C ILE A 159 15.08 -2.15 2.76
N ALA A 160 15.42 -3.36 2.29
CA ALA A 160 15.52 -3.68 0.88
C ALA A 160 14.21 -3.43 0.12
N PHE A 161 13.05 -3.78 0.69
CA PHE A 161 11.75 -3.44 0.11
C PHE A 161 11.55 -1.92 -0.03
N PHE A 162 11.88 -1.15 1.02
CA PHE A 162 11.75 0.31 0.96
C PHE A 162 12.73 0.97 -0.01
N GLU A 163 13.93 0.43 -0.19
CA GLU A 163 14.86 0.91 -1.22
C GLU A 163 14.33 0.63 -2.63
N GLN A 164 13.66 -0.51 -2.88
CA GLN A 164 12.97 -0.72 -4.15
C GLN A 164 11.87 0.33 -4.39
N LEU A 165 11.10 0.69 -3.37
CA LEU A 165 10.11 1.77 -3.50
C LEU A 165 10.77 3.11 -3.83
N ARG A 166 11.92 3.41 -3.20
CA ARG A 166 12.69 4.64 -3.47
C ARG A 166 13.18 4.68 -4.91
N GLU A 167 13.67 3.56 -5.43
CA GLU A 167 14.12 3.44 -6.82
C GLU A 167 12.96 3.68 -7.80
N MET A 168 11.84 2.97 -7.61
CA MET A 168 10.65 3.15 -8.46
C MET A 168 10.11 4.60 -8.40
N LEU A 169 10.11 5.24 -7.23
CA LEU A 169 9.70 6.65 -7.09
C LEU A 169 10.66 7.59 -7.82
N CYS A 170 11.97 7.29 -7.82
CA CYS A 170 12.99 8.10 -8.47
C CYS A 170 12.80 8.13 -10.00
N GLU A 171 12.31 7.05 -10.62
CA GLU A 171 11.98 7.01 -12.05
C GLU A 171 10.91 8.04 -12.44
N PHE A 172 10.06 8.46 -11.49
CA PHE A 172 9.08 9.52 -11.68
C PHE A 172 9.56 10.89 -11.17
N ASP A 173 10.85 11.11 -10.95
CA ASP A 173 11.42 12.32 -10.33
C ASP A 173 10.82 12.62 -8.94
N ILE A 174 10.45 11.58 -8.18
CA ILE A 174 9.94 11.71 -6.82
C ILE A 174 11.03 11.34 -5.83
N LYS A 175 11.76 12.36 -5.38
CA LYS A 175 12.80 12.18 -4.35
C LYS A 175 12.19 11.96 -2.97
N THR A 176 12.77 11.02 -2.21
CA THR A 176 12.39 10.74 -0.82
C THR A 176 13.56 10.87 0.16
N SER A 177 13.27 10.95 1.45
CA SER A 177 14.25 10.72 2.52
C SER A 177 14.82 9.30 2.46
N PRO A 178 16.06 9.06 2.93
CA PRO A 178 16.57 7.72 3.22
C PRO A 178 15.56 6.88 4.02
N VAL A 179 15.71 5.56 3.97
CA VAL A 179 14.91 4.66 4.80
C VAL A 179 15.26 4.90 6.26
N CYS A 180 14.28 5.32 7.04
CA CYS A 180 14.42 5.49 8.47
C CYS A 180 13.81 4.29 9.20
N SER A 181 14.48 3.82 10.26
CA SER A 181 13.97 2.79 11.16
C SER A 181 13.84 3.32 12.58
N SER A 182 12.75 3.03 13.27
CA SER A 182 12.57 3.35 14.70
C SER A 182 11.93 2.18 15.45
N LYS A 183 12.26 2.00 16.73
CA LYS A 183 11.63 0.98 17.58
C LYS A 183 10.13 1.28 17.75
N LEU A 184 9.29 0.25 17.64
CA LEU A 184 7.87 0.28 18.03
C LEU A 184 7.70 -0.42 19.39
N ASN A 185 6.75 -1.34 19.44
CA ASN A 185 6.33 -2.05 20.64
C ASN A 185 7.02 -3.42 20.72
N VAL A 186 7.22 -3.87 21.96
CA VAL A 186 7.39 -5.29 22.26
C VAL A 186 6.05 -5.97 22.06
N ARG A 187 6.04 -7.06 21.30
CA ARG A 187 4.85 -7.83 20.94
C ARG A 187 4.51 -8.83 22.04
N LYS A 188 3.30 -9.40 21.96
CA LYS A 188 2.81 -10.41 22.91
C LYS A 188 3.69 -11.66 22.99
N ASP A 189 4.41 -11.97 21.91
CA ASP A 189 5.35 -13.09 21.81
C ASP A 189 6.79 -12.73 22.25
N GLY A 190 7.02 -11.51 22.78
CA GLY A 190 8.33 -11.01 23.18
C GLY A 190 9.18 -10.42 22.04
N SER A 191 8.76 -10.58 20.78
CA SER A 191 9.50 -10.00 19.64
C SER A 191 9.38 -8.46 19.62
N THR A 192 10.43 -7.78 19.15
CA THR A 192 10.40 -6.32 18.97
C THR A 192 10.14 -5.98 17.51
N SER A 193 9.11 -5.15 17.27
CA SER A 193 8.88 -4.59 15.93
C SER A 193 9.62 -3.26 15.75
N MET A 194 10.10 -3.07 14.54
CA MET A 194 10.70 -1.85 14.02
C MET A 194 9.74 -1.23 13.00
N TYR A 195 9.63 0.08 13.00
CA TYR A 195 8.90 0.85 11.99
C TYR A 195 9.87 1.32 10.93
N LEU A 196 9.61 0.98 9.68
CA LEU A 196 10.32 1.51 8.52
C LEU A 196 9.50 2.62 7.88
N ARG A 197 10.18 3.67 7.42
CA ARG A 197 9.54 4.84 6.83
C ARG A 197 10.41 5.52 5.80
N ILE A 198 9.78 5.99 4.72
CA ILE A 198 10.33 7.00 3.81
C ILE A 198 9.36 8.18 3.68
N VAL A 199 9.89 9.36 3.42
CA VAL A 199 9.12 10.61 3.34
C VAL A 199 9.38 11.30 2.02
N ILE A 200 8.31 11.73 1.36
CA ILE A 200 8.31 12.61 0.20
C ILE A 200 8.09 14.05 0.70
N GLU A 201 9.03 14.93 0.36
CA GLU A 201 8.93 16.36 0.66
C GLU A 201 8.15 17.11 -0.42
N ARG A 202 7.63 18.29 -0.04
CA ARG A 202 6.72 19.09 -0.89
C ARG A 202 7.23 19.35 -2.32
N LYS A 203 8.56 19.43 -2.51
CA LYS A 203 9.18 19.62 -3.84
C LYS A 203 8.77 18.55 -4.87
N SER A 204 8.51 17.33 -4.43
CA SER A 204 8.14 16.22 -5.30
C SER A 204 6.62 16.05 -5.44
N PHE A 205 5.79 16.89 -4.80
CA PHE A 205 4.33 16.69 -4.77
C PHE A 205 3.68 16.86 -6.14
N ARG A 206 4.18 17.76 -6.99
CA ARG A 206 3.66 17.92 -8.35
C ARG A 206 3.90 16.66 -9.17
N SER A 207 5.09 16.06 -9.05
CA SER A 207 5.40 14.82 -9.75
C SER A 207 4.60 13.65 -9.19
N PHE A 208 4.51 13.55 -7.86
CA PHE A 208 3.66 12.54 -7.21
C PHE A 208 2.20 12.67 -7.66
N LEU A 209 1.61 13.86 -7.64
CA LEU A 209 0.23 14.09 -8.10
C LEU A 209 0.02 13.70 -9.57
N LYS A 210 1.00 14.02 -10.44
CA LYS A 210 0.92 13.74 -11.88
C LYS A 210 1.00 12.26 -12.20
N HIS A 211 1.92 11.54 -11.57
CA HIS A 211 2.26 10.17 -11.96
C HIS A 211 1.62 9.10 -11.07
N ILE A 212 1.53 9.34 -9.75
CA ILE A 212 1.11 8.34 -8.77
C ILE A 212 -0.21 8.72 -8.13
N GLY A 213 -0.34 9.89 -7.50
CA GLY A 213 -1.57 10.36 -6.89
C GLY A 213 -2.12 9.45 -5.78
N PHE A 214 -3.40 9.65 -5.48
CA PHE A 214 -4.18 8.83 -4.57
C PHE A 214 -5.56 8.60 -5.21
N ASP A 215 -6.10 7.40 -5.08
CA ASP A 215 -7.52 7.19 -5.36
C ASP A 215 -8.34 7.40 -4.09
N HIS A 216 -7.75 7.26 -2.90
CA HIS A 216 -8.41 7.59 -1.65
C HIS A 216 -8.80 9.08 -1.63
N PRO A 217 -10.10 9.42 -1.55
CA PRO A 217 -10.59 10.79 -1.81
C PRO A 217 -10.02 11.81 -0.82
N LYS A 218 -10.01 11.50 0.48
CA LYS A 218 -9.45 12.39 1.51
C LYS A 218 -7.94 12.63 1.35
N LYS A 219 -7.17 11.63 0.90
CA LYS A 219 -5.72 11.77 0.65
C LYS A 219 -5.48 12.61 -0.60
N ARG A 220 -6.27 12.37 -1.66
CA ARG A 220 -6.25 13.16 -2.90
C ARG A 220 -6.57 14.63 -2.66
N GLU A 221 -7.61 14.93 -1.89
CA GLU A 221 -7.99 16.31 -1.54
C GLU A 221 -6.86 17.04 -0.79
N LYS A 222 -6.28 16.40 0.24
CA LYS A 222 -5.13 16.96 0.97
C LYS A 222 -3.95 17.23 0.05
N LEU A 223 -3.68 16.34 -0.91
CA LEU A 223 -2.60 16.52 -1.87
C LEU A 223 -2.86 17.74 -2.76
N LEU A 224 -4.06 17.84 -3.34
CA LEU A 224 -4.47 18.99 -4.15
C LEU A 224 -4.36 20.30 -3.36
N PHE A 225 -4.85 20.35 -2.12
CA PHE A 225 -4.73 21.52 -1.25
C PHE A 225 -3.27 21.92 -1.00
N SER A 226 -2.40 20.94 -0.71
CA SER A 226 -0.98 21.18 -0.42
C SER A 226 -0.19 21.69 -1.65
N VAL A 227 -0.63 21.33 -2.86
CA VAL A 227 -0.08 21.82 -4.14
C VAL A 227 -0.68 23.18 -4.50
N GLY A 228 -1.99 23.38 -4.36
CA GLY A 228 -2.70 24.63 -4.71
C GLY A 228 -2.29 25.82 -3.84
N SER A 229 -1.94 25.60 -2.58
CA SER A 229 -1.34 26.61 -1.69
C SER A 229 0.05 27.11 -2.11
N VAL A 230 0.59 26.64 -3.26
CA VAL A 230 1.77 27.20 -3.93
C VAL A 230 1.41 28.33 -4.89
N VAL A 231 0.25 28.27 -5.56
CA VAL A 231 -0.14 29.24 -6.60
C VAL A 231 -0.38 30.62 -6.00
N LYS A 232 -1.04 30.69 -4.84
CA LYS A 232 -1.29 31.96 -4.10
C LYS A 232 -0.05 32.62 -3.47
N ARG A 233 1.13 31.99 -3.52
CA ARG A 233 2.38 32.56 -2.96
C ARG A 233 3.38 33.01 -4.02
N LEU A 234 3.09 32.72 -5.30
CA LEU A 234 3.90 33.12 -6.44
C LEU A 234 3.17 34.09 -7.38
N SER A 235 1.90 34.40 -7.05
CA SER A 235 1.10 35.52 -7.57
C SER A 235 1.12 36.66 -6.56
#